data_AF-A0AAU8SUV6-F1
#
_entry.id   AF-A0AAU8SUV6-F1
#
_cell.length_a   1.000
_cell.length_b   1.000
_cell.length_c   1.000
_cell.angle_alpha   90.00
_cell.angle_beta   90.00
_cell.angle_gamma   90.00
#
_symmetry.space_group_name_H-M   'P 1'
#
loop_
_entity.id
_entity.type
_entity.pdbx_description
1 polymer ?
#
loop_
_entity_poly.entity_id
_entity_poly.type
_entity_poly.pdbx_seq_one_letter_code
_entity_poly.pdbx_strand_id
1 'polypeptide(L)'
;MLFWTAVVGASIFVERPFCKYRCPLGASLALPGRLRLLKLRRKPECTSCHACAVGCGSQAIDTAGRIDPMECLLCLDCMVMYYDEHSCPPLSKERKRREKASLPLTPVGKDGRYIPIERV
;
A
#
# COMPACT_ATOMS: atom_id res chain seq x y z
N MET A 1 -29.19 24.09 -29.28
CA MET A 1 -28.61 23.08 -30.21
C MET A 1 -27.08 23.17 -30.34
N LEU A 2 -26.47 24.37 -30.36
CA LEU A 2 -25.00 24.57 -30.46
C LEU A 2 -24.15 23.83 -29.42
N PHE A 3 -24.66 23.65 -28.20
CA PHE A 3 -23.93 22.94 -27.14
C PHE A 3 -23.69 21.46 -27.45
N TRP A 4 -24.67 20.81 -28.08
CA TRP A 4 -24.61 19.39 -28.43
C TRP A 4 -23.70 19.15 -29.64
N THR A 5 -23.72 20.04 -30.63
CA THR A 5 -22.83 19.93 -31.80
C THR A 5 -21.36 20.14 -31.42
N ALA A 6 -21.05 21.07 -30.51
CA ALA A 6 -19.69 21.27 -30.00
C ALA A 6 -19.16 20.05 -29.22
N VAL A 7 -20.03 19.38 -28.45
CA VAL A 7 -19.69 18.17 -27.71
C VAL A 7 -19.37 17.01 -28.65
N VAL A 8 -20.23 16.79 -29.65
CA VAL A 8 -20.07 15.69 -30.60
C VAL A 8 -18.82 15.91 -31.46
N GLY A 9 -18.55 17.15 -31.91
CA GLY A 9 -17.34 17.49 -32.64
C GLY A 9 -16.05 17.25 -31.83
N ALA A 10 -16.04 17.58 -30.54
CA ALA A 10 -14.90 17.33 -29.65
C ALA A 10 -14.69 15.84 -29.32
N SER A 11 -15.70 14.98 -29.56
CA SER A 11 -15.64 13.53 -29.29
C SER A 11 -14.80 12.76 -30.30
N ILE A 12 -14.51 13.37 -31.45
CA ILE A 12 -13.75 12.76 -32.55
C ILE A 12 -12.23 12.88 -32.31
N PHE A 13 -11.79 13.87 -31.53
CA PHE A 13 -10.38 14.10 -31.21
C PHE A 13 -9.96 13.59 -29.82
N VAL A 14 -10.94 13.29 -28.94
CA VAL A 14 -10.69 12.87 -27.56
C VAL A 14 -11.68 11.77 -27.20
N GLU A 15 -11.21 10.59 -26.79
CA GLU A 15 -12.07 9.60 -26.14
C GLU A 15 -12.65 10.20 -24.83
N ARG A 16 -13.89 10.70 -24.90
CA ARG A 16 -14.72 11.23 -23.78
C ARG A 16 -14.35 12.65 -23.28
N PRO A 17 -14.60 13.72 -24.05
CA PRO A 17 -14.35 15.10 -23.64
C PRO A 17 -15.29 15.59 -22.51
N PHE A 18 -16.46 14.97 -22.35
CA PHE A 18 -17.45 15.38 -21.35
C PHE A 18 -17.03 15.05 -19.91
N CYS A 19 -16.44 13.87 -19.70
CA CYS A 19 -16.03 13.40 -18.37
C CYS A 19 -14.80 14.17 -17.83
N LYS A 20 -13.90 14.61 -18.72
CA LYS A 20 -12.64 15.25 -18.32
C LYS A 20 -12.78 16.74 -17.98
N TYR A 21 -13.69 17.46 -18.64
CA TYR A 21 -13.72 18.94 -18.56
C TYR A 21 -15.02 19.54 -18.05
N ARG A 22 -16.15 18.81 -18.10
CA ARG A 22 -17.46 19.33 -17.69
C ARG A 22 -18.04 18.64 -16.46
N CYS A 23 -17.47 17.50 -16.05
CA CYS A 23 -18.03 16.71 -14.96
C CYS A 23 -17.46 17.17 -13.59
N PRO A 24 -18.24 17.85 -12.73
CA PRO A 24 -17.82 18.15 -11.37
C PRO A 24 -17.51 16.88 -10.56
N LEU A 25 -17.99 15.69 -10.97
CA LEU A 25 -17.55 14.41 -10.40
C LEU A 25 -16.10 14.06 -10.75
N GLY A 26 -15.57 14.43 -11.93
CA GLY A 26 -14.18 14.12 -12.30
C GLY A 26 -13.17 14.85 -11.42
N ALA A 27 -13.45 16.13 -11.11
CA ALA A 27 -12.66 16.92 -10.17
C ALA A 27 -12.91 16.50 -8.71
N SER A 28 -14.16 16.16 -8.35
CA SER A 28 -14.52 15.70 -7.00
C SER A 28 -13.99 14.29 -6.68
N LEU A 29 -13.82 13.39 -7.66
CA LEU A 29 -13.24 12.05 -7.44
C LEU A 29 -11.72 12.06 -7.30
N ALA A 30 -11.03 13.11 -7.75
CA ALA A 30 -9.59 13.27 -7.54
C ALA A 30 -9.25 13.67 -6.09
N LEU A 31 -10.18 14.33 -5.39
CA LEU A 31 -10.03 14.81 -4.01
C LEU A 31 -10.00 13.72 -2.92
N PRO A 32 -10.85 12.67 -2.91
CA PRO A 32 -10.81 11.63 -1.87
C PRO A 32 -9.53 10.80 -1.90
N GLY A 33 -8.74 10.82 -3.00
CA GLY A 33 -7.44 10.17 -3.05
C GLY A 33 -6.41 10.75 -2.07
N ARG A 34 -6.46 12.07 -1.79
CA ARG A 34 -5.55 12.75 -0.86
C ARG A 34 -5.93 12.57 0.62
N LEU A 35 -7.17 12.20 0.92
CA LEU A 35 -7.68 11.99 2.28
C LEU A 35 -7.56 10.53 2.75
N ARG A 36 -6.54 9.80 2.26
CA ARG A 36 -6.28 8.45 2.75
C ARG A 36 -5.73 8.50 4.19
N LEU A 37 -6.66 8.41 5.14
CA LEU A 37 -6.41 8.36 6.60
C LEU A 37 -5.69 7.07 7.04
N LEU A 38 -5.62 6.06 6.17
CA LEU A 38 -4.98 4.78 6.45
C LEU A 38 -3.46 4.87 6.25
N LYS A 39 -2.76 5.36 7.29
CA LYS A 39 -1.31 5.19 7.38
C LYS A 39 -1.00 3.71 7.64
N LEU A 40 -0.44 3.06 6.62
CA LEU A 40 0.05 1.69 6.69
C LEU A 40 1.20 1.62 7.71
N ARG A 41 1.16 0.60 8.59
CA ARG A 41 2.18 0.44 9.62
C ARG A 41 3.45 -0.11 9.00
N ARG A 42 4.59 0.46 9.41
CA ARG A 42 5.93 0.02 9.00
C ARG A 42 6.80 -0.13 10.23
N LYS A 43 7.63 -1.16 10.20
CA LYS A 43 8.69 -1.34 11.18
C LYS A 43 9.90 -0.50 10.77
N PRO A 44 10.78 -0.09 11.69
CA PRO A 44 12.01 0.61 11.33
C PRO A 44 12.92 -0.23 10.43
N GLU A 45 12.92 -1.57 10.54
CA GLU A 45 13.75 -2.44 9.68
C GLU A 45 13.21 -2.53 8.23
N CYS A 46 12.01 -2.01 7.95
CA CYS A 46 11.46 -1.98 6.60
C CYS A 46 12.21 -1.03 5.66
N THR A 47 12.98 -0.07 6.20
CA THR A 47 13.77 0.88 5.40
C THR A 47 15.02 0.28 4.79
N SER A 48 15.39 -0.95 5.15
CA SER A 48 16.53 -1.68 4.58
C SER A 48 16.14 -3.00 3.93
N CYS A 49 14.98 -3.55 4.29
CA CYS A 49 14.53 -4.86 3.81
C CYS A 49 13.97 -4.80 2.38
N HIS A 50 13.12 -3.82 2.07
CA HIS A 50 12.44 -3.62 0.77
C HIS A 50 11.77 -4.85 0.13
N ALA A 51 11.62 -5.98 0.83
CA ALA A 51 11.09 -7.22 0.25
C ALA A 51 9.67 -7.04 -0.34
N CYS A 52 8.83 -6.24 0.33
CA CYS A 52 7.50 -5.91 -0.17
C CYS A 52 7.49 -4.93 -1.35
N ALA A 53 8.57 -4.20 -1.60
CA ALA A 53 8.67 -3.30 -2.76
C ALA A 53 8.72 -4.10 -4.06
N VAL A 54 9.42 -5.25 -4.05
CA VAL A 54 9.53 -6.15 -5.20
C VAL A 54 8.17 -6.71 -5.63
N GLY A 55 7.29 -7.02 -4.66
CA GLY A 55 5.93 -7.51 -4.93
C GLY A 55 4.89 -6.41 -5.16
N CYS A 56 5.26 -5.13 -5.07
CA CYS A 56 4.32 -4.03 -5.23
C CYS A 56 4.08 -3.75 -6.72
N GLY A 57 2.95 -4.23 -7.26
CA GLY A 57 2.60 -4.03 -8.67
C GLY A 57 2.45 -2.56 -9.10
N SER A 58 2.24 -1.65 -8.14
CA SER A 58 2.16 -0.20 -8.38
C SER A 58 3.46 0.56 -8.12
N GLN A 59 4.50 -0.14 -7.66
CA GLN A 59 5.81 0.45 -7.34
C GLN A 59 5.77 1.63 -6.36
N ALA A 60 4.71 1.74 -5.57
CA ALA A 60 4.48 2.84 -4.64
C ALA A 60 5.40 2.84 -3.40
N ILE A 61 6.44 1.99 -3.36
CA ILE A 61 7.36 1.86 -2.21
C ILE A 61 8.73 2.36 -2.66
N ASP A 62 9.19 3.46 -2.05
CA ASP A 62 10.47 4.07 -2.40
C ASP A 62 11.68 3.22 -1.94
N THR A 63 12.86 3.63 -2.40
CA THR A 63 14.15 3.02 -2.00
C THR A 63 14.48 3.23 -0.52
N ALA A 64 13.74 4.07 0.20
CA ALA A 64 13.83 4.24 1.65
C ALA A 64 12.76 3.41 2.40
N GLY A 65 11.93 2.63 1.71
CA GLY A 65 10.88 1.79 2.29
C GLY A 65 9.62 2.54 2.74
N ARG A 66 9.47 3.81 2.35
CA ARG A 66 8.27 4.63 2.55
C ARG A 66 7.27 4.38 1.43
N ILE A 67 5.99 4.50 1.75
CA ILE A 67 4.89 4.30 0.80
C ILE A 67 4.44 5.67 0.31
N ASP A 68 4.47 5.89 -1.00
CA ASP A 68 3.87 7.06 -1.61
C ASP A 68 2.34 6.88 -1.65
N PRO A 69 1.55 7.71 -0.92
CA PRO A 69 0.10 7.60 -0.93
C PRO A 69 -0.55 7.94 -2.28
N MET A 70 0.16 8.65 -3.16
CA MET A 70 -0.32 9.04 -4.48
C MET A 70 -0.26 7.88 -5.48
N GLU A 71 0.76 7.03 -5.38
CA GLU A 71 0.94 5.87 -6.27
C GLU A 71 0.31 4.59 -5.70
N CYS A 72 0.16 4.50 -4.36
CA CYS A 72 -0.35 3.30 -3.71
C CYS A 72 -1.83 3.05 -4.06
N LEU A 73 -2.18 1.86 -4.55
CA LEU A 73 -3.59 1.48 -4.79
C LEU A 73 -4.31 0.92 -3.56
N LEU A 74 -3.66 0.83 -2.40
CA LEU A 74 -4.22 0.28 -1.16
C LEU A 74 -4.71 -1.18 -1.28
N CYS A 75 -3.98 -2.02 -2.03
CA CYS A 75 -4.27 -3.46 -2.15
C CYS A 75 -4.02 -4.26 -0.86
N LEU A 76 -3.29 -3.68 0.11
CA LEU A 76 -2.96 -4.28 1.41
C LEU A 76 -2.05 -5.52 1.36
N ASP A 77 -1.54 -5.94 0.20
CA ASP A 77 -0.61 -7.08 0.09
C ASP A 77 0.63 -6.91 0.96
N CYS A 78 1.16 -5.68 1.01
CA CYS A 78 2.29 -5.35 1.88
C CYS A 78 1.98 -5.51 3.38
N MET A 79 0.72 -5.36 3.79
CA MET A 79 0.28 -5.58 5.18
C MET A 79 0.05 -7.06 5.47
N VAL A 80 -0.39 -7.84 4.49
CA VAL A 80 -0.46 -9.31 4.63
C VAL A 80 0.96 -9.85 4.85
N MET A 81 1.92 -9.47 4.00
CA MET A 81 3.32 -9.82 4.18
C MET A 81 3.95 -9.24 5.46
N TYR A 82 3.41 -8.16 6.02
CA TYR A 82 3.93 -7.55 7.24
C TYR A 82 3.76 -8.42 8.48
N TYR A 83 2.64 -9.16 8.54
CA TYR A 83 2.30 -10.07 9.64
C TYR A 83 2.66 -11.53 9.36
N ASP A 84 3.02 -11.88 8.13
CA ASP A 84 3.43 -13.23 7.79
C ASP A 84 4.81 -13.56 8.35
N GLU A 85 4.85 -14.57 9.22
CA GLU A 85 6.05 -15.10 9.86
C GLU A 85 7.03 -15.70 8.85
N HIS A 86 6.53 -16.22 7.72
CA HIS A 86 7.34 -16.89 6.70
C HIS A 86 7.86 -15.93 5.64
N SER A 87 7.00 -15.05 5.14
CA SER A 87 7.34 -14.15 4.03
C SER A 87 8.09 -12.89 4.47
N CYS A 88 7.90 -12.40 5.70
CA CYS A 88 8.59 -11.20 6.17
C CYS A 88 10.03 -11.53 6.61
N PRO A 89 11.10 -11.02 5.95
CA PRO A 89 12.48 -11.34 6.32
C PRO A 89 12.86 -11.09 7.80
N PRO A 90 12.46 -9.98 8.45
CA PRO A 90 12.75 -9.79 9.88
C PRO A 90 12.01 -10.79 10.78
N LEU A 91 10.77 -11.16 10.47
CA LEU A 91 10.03 -12.16 11.25
C LEU A 91 10.59 -13.57 11.02
N SER A 92 10.88 -13.94 9.77
CA SER A 92 11.48 -15.22 9.45
C SER A 92 12.84 -15.41 10.16
N LYS A 93 13.65 -14.34 10.24
CA LYS A 93 14.92 -14.36 10.98
C LYS A 93 14.71 -14.51 12.49
N GLU A 94 13.74 -13.81 13.07
CA GLU A 94 13.36 -13.94 14.48
C GLU A 94 12.86 -15.36 14.80
N ARG A 95 11.97 -15.90 13.98
CA ARG A 95 11.43 -17.26 14.11
C ARG A 95 12.54 -18.29 14.14
N LYS A 96 13.41 -18.29 13.13
CA LYS A 96 14.55 -19.23 13.04
C LYS A 96 15.48 -19.11 14.24
N ARG A 97 15.70 -17.90 14.78
CA ARG A 97 16.50 -17.72 15.99
C ARG A 97 15.82 -18.35 17.21
N ARG A 98 14.51 -18.15 17.39
CA ARG A 98 13.74 -18.72 18.49
C ARG A 98 13.68 -20.24 18.42
N GLU A 99 13.44 -20.80 17.24
CA GLU A 99 13.49 -22.24 16.99
C GLU A 99 14.86 -22.82 17.36
N LYS A 100 15.96 -22.18 16.93
CA LYS A 100 17.33 -22.60 17.29
C LYS A 100 17.61 -22.51 18.79
N ALA A 101 17.04 -21.53 19.47
CA ALA A 101 17.16 -21.34 20.92
C ALA A 101 16.12 -22.13 21.73
N SER A 102 15.31 -22.98 21.07
CA SER A 102 14.20 -23.72 21.69
C SER A 102 13.23 -22.84 22.49
N LEU A 103 13.06 -21.58 22.05
CA LEU A 103 12.12 -20.62 22.63
C LEU A 103 10.72 -20.80 22.02
N PRO A 104 9.64 -20.59 22.79
CA PRO A 104 8.28 -20.66 22.26
C PRO A 104 8.02 -19.57 21.21
N LEU A 105 7.31 -19.96 20.15
CA LEU A 105 6.78 -19.04 19.15
C LEU A 105 5.49 -18.42 19.67
N THR A 106 5.54 -17.15 20.02
CA THR A 106 4.39 -16.34 20.45
C THR A 106 3.63 -15.80 19.24
N PRO A 107 2.36 -15.41 19.36
CA PRO A 107 1.68 -14.73 18.26
C PRO A 107 2.35 -13.39 17.90
N VAL A 108 2.23 -12.99 16.63
CA VAL A 108 2.69 -11.68 16.14
C VAL A 108 1.75 -10.58 16.61
N GLY A 109 2.29 -9.58 17.30
CA GLY A 109 1.55 -8.43 17.80
C GLY A 109 1.20 -7.41 16.71
N LYS A 110 0.43 -6.38 17.08
CA LYS A 110 0.03 -5.27 16.18
C LYS A 110 1.21 -4.45 15.65
N ASP A 111 2.35 -4.51 16.32
CA ASP A 111 3.62 -3.94 15.90
C ASP A 111 4.34 -4.79 14.85
N GLY A 112 3.79 -5.95 14.47
CA GLY A 112 4.36 -6.84 13.44
C GLY A 112 5.64 -7.51 13.90
N ARG A 113 5.74 -7.80 15.21
CA ARG A 113 6.82 -8.52 15.88
C ARG A 113 6.23 -9.60 16.79
N TYR A 114 7.03 -10.61 17.10
CA TYR A 114 6.66 -11.62 18.10
C TYR A 114 6.53 -10.97 19.49
N ILE A 115 5.45 -11.28 20.20
CA ILE A 115 5.25 -10.79 21.57
C ILE A 115 6.37 -11.35 22.50
N PRO A 116 6.95 -10.52 23.40
CA PRO A 116 7.93 -11.00 24.38
C PRO A 116 7.29 -11.98 25.38
N ILE A 117 8.00 -13.04 25.75
CA ILE A 117 7.51 -14.11 26.64
C ILE A 117 7.17 -13.59 28.04
N GLU A 118 7.91 -12.59 28.54
CA GLU A 118 7.64 -11.94 29.83
C GLU A 118 6.28 -11.22 29.90
N ARG A 119 5.61 -11.00 28.76
CA ARG A 119 4.35 -10.26 28.65
C ARG A 119 3.13 -11.16 28.47
N VAL A 120 3.31 -12.48 28.57
CA VAL A 120 2.24 -13.51 28.49
C VAL A 120 1.96 -14.07 29.88
#